data_AF-A0AAF0LIU9-F1
#
_entry.id   AF-A0AAF0LIU9-F1
#
_cell.length_a   1.000
_cell.length_b   1.000
_cell.length_c   1.000
_cell.angle_alpha   90.00
_cell.angle_beta   90.00
_cell.angle_gamma   90.00
#
_symmetry.space_group_name_H-M   'P 1'
#
loop_
_entity.id
_entity.type
_entity.pdbx_description
1 polymer ?
#
loop_
_entity_poly.entity_id
_entity_poly.type
_entity_poly.pdbx_seq_one_letter_code
_entity_poly.pdbx_strand_id
1 'polypeptide(L)'
;MSDLQRMLHRGVAVRLAVLENPSLPESDLLAAFDGQVLAGTADAVASNPAATGAVLRKAWLHASPSTQLTLRRHPNAPADLDAAGNAGEDKLSASVRTPAEVLADPAADPAELAALAFTKDERLRFRVAAHPNTPVRVLTGYLRLDHWALMSVVENPSLPEETIITRFREGPRLFDERAVLARLANRSPMSASFARFVLERWREQGGVRMVQRVPAALAANPAVPEEVLAELAASGDVDVVRAVAANSAASPATRRAAEVAEAAAAA
;
A
#
# COMPACT_ATOMS: atom_id res chain seq x y z
N MET A 1 -10.79 31.29 11.20
CA MET A 1 -9.96 31.47 9.99
C MET A 1 -9.75 32.95 9.77
N SER A 2 -8.51 33.43 9.85
CA SER A 2 -8.16 34.83 9.61
C SER A 2 -8.34 35.18 8.13
N ASP A 3 -8.53 36.47 7.81
CA ASP A 3 -8.65 36.92 6.41
C ASP A 3 -7.42 36.58 5.55
N LEU A 4 -6.27 36.43 6.20
CA LEU A 4 -5.00 35.97 5.61
C LEU A 4 -5.07 34.51 5.10
N GLN A 5 -5.72 33.61 5.85
CA GLN A 5 -5.96 32.23 5.40
C GLN A 5 -6.90 32.17 4.18
N ARG A 6 -7.88 33.08 4.08
CA ARG A 6 -8.75 33.18 2.89
C ARG A 6 -8.01 33.71 1.66
N MET A 7 -7.03 34.60 1.84
CA MET A 7 -6.21 35.12 0.74
C MET A 7 -5.24 34.09 0.18
N LEU A 8 -4.76 33.14 1.00
CA LEU A 8 -3.97 32.00 0.54
C LEU A 8 -4.74 31.06 -0.42
N HIS A 9 -6.07 31.19 -0.52
CA HIS A 9 -6.91 30.42 -1.44
C HIS A 9 -7.40 31.21 -2.66
N ARG A 10 -7.11 32.52 -2.77
CA ARG A 10 -7.42 33.32 -3.96
C ARG A 10 -6.20 33.37 -4.87
N GLY A 11 -6.36 33.01 -6.15
CA GLY A 11 -5.46 33.21 -7.30
C GLY A 11 -3.94 33.11 -7.06
N VAL A 12 -3.23 32.28 -7.83
CA VAL A 12 -1.77 32.00 -7.68
C VAL A 12 -0.93 33.27 -7.38
N ALA A 13 -1.14 34.37 -8.11
CA ALA A 13 -0.40 35.63 -7.92
C ALA A 13 -0.59 36.29 -6.54
N VAL A 14 -1.81 36.25 -5.98
CA VAL A 14 -2.10 36.84 -4.66
C VAL A 14 -1.44 36.01 -3.56
N ARG A 15 -1.46 34.68 -3.70
CA ARG A 15 -0.81 33.78 -2.75
C ARG A 15 0.70 33.97 -2.71
N LEU A 16 1.36 34.11 -3.86
CA LEU A 16 2.81 34.37 -3.94
C LEU A 16 3.17 35.72 -3.31
N ALA A 17 2.43 36.78 -3.62
CA ALA A 17 2.66 38.11 -3.03
C ALA A 17 2.48 38.13 -1.50
N VAL A 18 1.53 37.34 -0.97
CA VAL A 18 1.35 37.19 0.48
C VAL A 18 2.55 36.48 1.11
N LEU A 19 3.12 35.47 0.45
CA LEU A 19 4.28 34.72 0.93
C LEU A 19 5.57 35.53 0.96
N GLU A 20 5.67 36.60 0.17
CA GLU A 20 6.80 37.53 0.21
C GLU A 20 6.70 38.55 1.35
N ASN A 21 5.55 38.62 2.05
CA ASN A 21 5.32 39.61 3.09
C ASN A 21 6.24 39.36 4.31
N PRO A 22 7.11 40.32 4.68
CA PRO A 22 8.04 40.20 5.81
C PRO A 22 7.37 40.04 7.19
N SER A 23 6.08 40.35 7.31
CA SER A 23 5.33 40.24 8.57
C SER A 23 4.49 38.97 8.66
N LEU A 24 4.59 38.05 7.68
CA LEU A 24 3.82 36.82 7.68
C LEU A 24 4.35 35.85 8.76
N PRO A 25 3.49 35.29 9.62
CA PRO A 25 3.93 34.38 10.66
C PRO A 25 4.41 33.04 10.08
N GLU A 26 5.34 32.41 10.77
CA GLU A 26 5.95 31.12 10.37
C GLU A 26 4.90 30.03 10.10
N SER A 27 3.83 29.97 10.89
CA SER A 27 2.75 29.00 10.71
C SER A 27 2.06 29.12 9.35
N ASP A 28 1.89 30.34 8.84
CA ASP A 28 1.23 30.60 7.56
C ASP A 28 2.18 30.34 6.37
N LEU A 29 3.49 30.59 6.56
CA LEU A 29 4.54 30.19 5.60
C LEU A 29 4.63 28.66 5.48
N LEU A 30 4.53 27.93 6.60
CA LEU A 30 4.52 26.46 6.58
C LEU A 30 3.25 25.90 5.95
N ALA A 31 2.10 26.52 6.20
CA ALA A 31 0.82 26.14 5.61
C ALA A 31 0.79 26.28 4.09
N ALA A 32 1.68 27.11 3.51
CA ALA A 32 1.84 27.23 2.06
C ALA A 32 2.27 25.91 1.39
N PHE A 33 2.93 25.03 2.15
CA PHE A 33 3.43 23.73 1.70
C PHE A 33 2.49 22.56 2.05
N ASP A 34 1.35 22.84 2.67
CA ASP A 34 0.37 21.80 2.99
C ASP A 34 -0.59 21.60 1.80
N GLY A 35 -0.74 20.35 1.36
CA GLY A 35 -1.56 20.00 0.19
C GLY A 35 -0.84 20.19 -1.16
N GLN A 36 -1.54 20.67 -2.19
CA GLN A 36 -0.92 20.93 -3.49
C GLN A 36 -0.07 22.21 -3.44
N VAL A 37 1.25 22.03 -3.48
CA VAL A 37 2.24 23.12 -3.55
C VAL A 37 2.21 23.73 -4.94
N LEU A 38 2.04 25.05 -5.02
CA LEU A 38 1.95 25.75 -6.29
C LEU A 38 3.35 26.05 -6.85
N ALA A 39 3.44 26.16 -8.18
CA ALA A 39 4.65 26.65 -8.83
C ALA A 39 4.98 28.07 -8.35
N GLY A 40 6.24 28.32 -8.02
CA GLY A 40 6.72 29.61 -7.49
C GLY A 40 6.59 29.77 -5.96
N THR A 41 5.97 28.84 -5.24
CA THR A 41 5.86 28.93 -3.77
C THR A 41 7.23 28.94 -3.08
N ALA A 42 8.19 28.13 -3.55
CA ALA A 42 9.54 28.11 -3.02
C ALA A 42 10.31 29.43 -3.30
N ASP A 43 10.06 30.05 -4.47
CA ASP A 43 10.71 31.32 -4.86
C ASP A 43 10.22 32.49 -4.00
N ALA A 44 8.91 32.56 -3.75
CA ALA A 44 8.30 33.57 -2.89
C ALA A 44 8.80 33.46 -1.45
N VAL A 45 8.91 32.23 -0.93
CA VAL A 45 9.46 31.96 0.41
C VAL A 45 10.95 32.28 0.48
N ALA A 46 11.72 31.97 -0.57
CA ALA A 46 13.14 32.33 -0.66
C ALA A 46 13.40 33.84 -0.64
N SER A 47 12.39 34.63 -1.00
CA SER A 47 12.44 36.09 -1.01
C SER A 47 11.91 36.71 0.29
N ASN A 48 11.35 35.90 1.20
CA ASN A 48 10.79 36.39 2.46
C ASN A 48 11.87 36.49 3.56
N PRO A 49 12.22 37.71 4.03
CA PRO A 49 13.25 37.89 5.04
C PRO A 49 12.91 37.30 6.42
N ALA A 50 11.63 37.03 6.70
CA ALA A 50 11.17 36.38 7.93
C ALA A 50 11.14 34.85 7.83
N ALA A 51 11.51 34.26 6.70
CA ALA A 51 11.59 32.80 6.56
C ALA A 51 12.61 32.22 7.55
N THR A 52 12.13 31.29 8.39
CA THR A 52 12.94 30.57 9.37
C THR A 52 13.64 29.38 8.72
N GLY A 53 14.64 28.82 9.41
CA GLY A 53 15.32 27.61 8.93
C GLY A 53 14.36 26.44 8.66
N ALA A 54 13.29 26.29 9.44
CA ALA A 54 12.28 25.24 9.23
C ALA A 54 11.48 25.46 7.92
N VAL A 55 11.10 26.71 7.65
CA VAL A 55 10.40 27.09 6.41
C VAL A 55 11.32 26.90 5.20
N LEU A 56 12.59 27.30 5.30
CA LEU A 56 13.57 27.17 4.21
C LEU A 56 13.85 25.70 3.87
N ARG A 57 13.85 24.78 4.86
CA ARG A 57 13.94 23.32 4.60
C ARG A 57 12.75 22.80 3.80
N LYS A 58 11.52 23.22 4.15
CA LYS A 58 10.32 22.84 3.36
C LYS A 58 10.39 23.44 1.95
N ALA A 59 10.81 24.69 1.81
CA ALA A 59 10.97 25.34 0.50
C ALA A 59 12.01 24.62 -0.37
N TRP A 60 13.12 24.15 0.23
CA TRP A 60 14.20 23.43 -0.45
C TRP A 60 13.71 22.17 -1.20
N LEU A 61 12.78 21.42 -0.62
CA LEU A 61 12.22 20.19 -1.20
C LEU A 61 11.41 20.44 -2.48
N HIS A 62 10.90 21.66 -2.66
CA HIS A 62 10.08 22.06 -3.80
C HIS A 62 10.79 23.10 -4.69
N ALA A 63 12.05 23.39 -4.42
CA ALA A 63 12.85 24.41 -5.08
C ALA A 63 13.45 23.90 -6.40
N SER A 64 13.45 24.75 -7.42
CA SER A 64 14.24 24.52 -8.64
C SER A 64 15.75 24.68 -8.33
N PRO A 65 16.67 24.18 -9.18
CA PRO A 65 18.12 24.39 -8.97
C PRO A 65 18.51 25.87 -8.81
N SER A 66 17.82 26.77 -9.52
CA SER A 66 18.02 28.22 -9.41
C SER A 66 17.53 28.75 -8.05
N THR A 67 16.37 28.27 -7.59
CA THR A 67 15.78 28.63 -6.28
C THR A 67 16.63 28.12 -5.12
N GLN A 68 17.22 26.92 -5.24
CA GLN A 68 18.14 26.36 -4.25
C GLN A 68 19.38 27.25 -4.04
N LEU A 69 19.93 27.83 -5.11
CA LEU A 69 21.02 28.81 -5.00
C LEU A 69 20.59 30.06 -4.24
N THR A 70 19.37 30.54 -4.44
CA THR A 70 18.82 31.68 -3.70
C THR A 70 18.62 31.34 -2.22
N LEU A 71 18.07 30.16 -1.92
CA LEU A 71 17.86 29.68 -0.56
C LEU A 71 19.17 29.51 0.21
N ARG A 72 20.25 29.03 -0.42
CA ARG A 72 21.60 28.97 0.18
C ARG A 72 22.13 30.33 0.62
N ARG A 73 21.77 31.38 -0.12
CA ARG A 73 22.22 32.76 0.13
C ARG A 73 21.27 33.52 1.06
N HIS A 74 20.20 32.88 1.53
CA HIS A 74 19.24 33.53 2.40
C HIS A 74 19.87 33.85 3.76
N PRO A 75 19.61 35.03 4.37
CA PRO A 75 20.22 35.42 5.64
C PRO A 75 19.98 34.44 6.80
N ASN A 76 18.84 33.75 6.78
CA ASN A 76 18.45 32.75 7.78
C ASN A 76 18.66 31.31 7.32
N ALA A 77 19.46 31.08 6.26
CA ALA A 77 19.74 29.75 5.75
C ALA A 77 20.46 28.89 6.80
N PRO A 78 19.89 27.75 7.21
CA PRO A 78 20.57 26.84 8.12
C PRO A 78 21.76 26.18 7.41
N ALA A 79 22.85 25.90 8.13
CA ALA A 79 24.09 25.36 7.54
C ALA A 79 23.90 23.96 6.91
N ASP A 80 22.86 23.26 7.33
CA ASP A 80 22.45 21.93 6.86
C ASP A 80 21.26 22.01 5.88
N LEU A 81 21.04 23.16 5.24
CA LEU A 81 20.00 23.32 4.23
C LEU A 81 20.22 22.41 3.02
N ASP A 82 21.47 22.20 2.62
CA ASP A 82 21.84 21.22 1.59
C ASP A 82 21.58 19.78 2.03
N ALA A 83 21.81 19.52 3.33
CA ALA A 83 21.45 18.25 3.96
C ALA A 83 19.93 18.13 4.15
N ALA A 84 19.14 19.20 4.01
CA ALA A 84 17.67 19.12 4.08
C ALA A 84 17.06 18.50 2.83
N GLY A 85 17.74 18.62 1.66
CA GLY A 85 17.45 17.79 0.50
C GLY A 85 17.69 16.31 0.79
N ASN A 86 18.68 16.03 1.63
CA ASN A 86 18.98 14.70 2.12
C ASN A 86 18.29 14.36 3.44
N ALA A 87 17.53 15.21 4.14
CA ALA A 87 17.00 14.84 5.47
C ALA A 87 15.81 13.87 5.38
N GLY A 88 15.28 13.67 4.17
CA GLY A 88 14.43 12.53 3.81
C GLY A 88 15.21 11.28 3.35
N GLU A 89 16.52 11.38 3.19
CA GLU A 89 17.43 10.35 2.66
C GLU A 89 18.62 10.00 3.60
N ASP A 90 18.94 10.81 4.63
CA ASP A 90 20.15 10.72 5.49
C ASP A 90 19.95 9.83 6.72
N LYS A 91 19.17 8.77 6.54
CA LYS A 91 19.38 7.52 7.30
C LYS A 91 19.93 6.38 6.44
N LEU A 92 20.21 6.60 5.15
CA LEU A 92 20.75 5.59 4.23
C LEU A 92 22.28 5.60 4.06
N SER A 93 23.03 6.37 4.86
CA SER A 93 24.51 6.42 4.76
C SER A 93 25.25 5.45 5.68
N ALA A 94 24.65 4.31 6.02
CA ALA A 94 25.36 3.19 6.63
C ALA A 94 24.98 1.89 5.90
N SER A 95 25.75 1.57 4.86
CA SER A 95 25.62 0.43 3.93
C SER A 95 24.68 0.69 2.74
N VAL A 96 25.24 1.10 1.60
CA VAL A 96 24.49 1.23 0.33
C VAL A 96 24.21 -0.17 -0.20
N ARG A 97 23.19 -0.81 0.35
CA ARG A 97 22.63 -2.02 -0.20
C ARG A 97 21.89 -1.68 -1.49
N THR A 98 22.16 -2.41 -2.56
CA THR A 98 21.39 -2.26 -3.81
C THR A 98 19.92 -2.63 -3.58
N PRO A 99 18.96 -2.13 -4.38
CA PRO A 99 17.56 -2.56 -4.29
C PRO A 99 17.40 -4.08 -4.34
N ALA A 100 18.26 -4.77 -5.12
CA ALA A 100 18.24 -6.21 -5.23
C ALA A 100 18.70 -6.89 -3.93
N GLU A 101 19.68 -6.33 -3.22
CA GLU A 101 20.18 -6.82 -1.93
C GLU A 101 19.15 -6.62 -0.83
N VAL A 102 18.52 -5.44 -0.75
CA VAL A 102 17.41 -5.18 0.18
C VAL A 102 16.29 -6.20 -0.05
N LEU A 103 15.87 -6.40 -1.30
CA LEU A 103 14.79 -7.33 -1.62
C LEU A 103 15.17 -8.82 -1.57
N ALA A 104 16.45 -9.13 -1.39
CA ALA A 104 16.94 -10.49 -1.20
C ALA A 104 17.10 -10.83 0.29
N ASP A 105 17.16 -9.83 1.17
CA ASP A 105 17.28 -10.00 2.61
C ASP A 105 15.89 -10.20 3.26
N PRO A 106 15.56 -11.41 3.77
CA PRO A 106 14.28 -11.65 4.44
C PRO A 106 14.08 -10.79 5.68
N ALA A 107 15.15 -10.24 6.25
CA ALA A 107 15.16 -9.37 7.42
C ALA A 107 15.33 -7.88 7.06
N ALA A 108 15.14 -7.50 5.79
CA ALA A 108 15.27 -6.12 5.34
C ALA A 108 14.47 -5.13 6.20
N ASP A 109 15.04 -3.94 6.40
CA ASP A 109 14.41 -2.90 7.21
C ASP A 109 13.14 -2.42 6.50
N PRO A 110 11.98 -2.39 7.20
CA PRO A 110 10.75 -1.81 6.65
C PRO A 110 10.92 -0.39 6.06
N ALA A 111 11.88 0.40 6.55
CA ALA A 111 12.22 1.72 6.01
C ALA A 111 12.88 1.64 4.62
N GLU A 112 13.80 0.70 4.39
CA GLU A 112 14.42 0.50 3.07
C GLU A 112 13.38 0.03 2.05
N LEU A 113 12.50 -0.90 2.45
CA LEU A 113 11.39 -1.36 1.60
C LEU A 113 10.41 -0.22 1.27
N ALA A 114 10.16 0.68 2.22
CA ALA A 114 9.33 1.86 1.98
C ALA A 114 9.98 2.84 0.99
N ALA A 115 11.30 3.02 1.04
CA ALA A 115 12.02 3.85 0.08
C ALA A 115 11.92 3.26 -1.34
N LEU A 116 12.02 1.94 -1.48
CA LEU A 116 11.88 1.25 -2.76
C LEU A 116 10.44 1.26 -3.31
N ALA A 117 9.43 1.47 -2.46
CA ALA A 117 8.03 1.37 -2.85
C ALA A 117 7.58 2.39 -3.92
N PHE A 118 8.29 3.51 -4.06
CA PHE A 118 7.96 4.59 -5.00
C PHE A 118 8.82 4.56 -6.27
N THR A 119 9.58 3.49 -6.49
CA THR A 119 10.35 3.30 -7.73
C THR A 119 9.47 3.25 -8.97
N LYS A 120 10.00 3.74 -10.09
CA LYS A 120 9.36 3.61 -11.41
C LYS A 120 9.44 2.18 -11.98
N ASP A 121 10.32 1.34 -11.42
CA ASP A 121 10.47 -0.05 -11.86
C ASP A 121 9.35 -0.93 -11.30
N GLU A 122 8.46 -1.38 -12.16
CA GLU A 122 7.34 -2.27 -11.83
C GLU A 122 7.79 -3.58 -11.19
N ARG A 123 8.92 -4.15 -11.63
CA ARG A 123 9.44 -5.40 -11.07
C ARG A 123 9.90 -5.22 -9.64
N LEU A 124 10.54 -4.09 -9.34
CA LEU A 124 10.93 -3.76 -7.97
C LEU A 124 9.70 -3.51 -7.09
N ARG A 125 8.68 -2.79 -7.58
CA ARG A 125 7.42 -2.62 -6.84
C ARG A 125 6.73 -3.95 -6.53
N PHE A 126 6.71 -4.88 -7.50
CA PHE A 126 6.17 -6.23 -7.28
C PHE A 126 6.93 -6.97 -6.17
N ARG A 127 8.27 -6.92 -6.21
CA ARG A 127 9.09 -7.56 -5.17
C ARG A 127 8.92 -6.91 -3.80
N VAL A 128 8.79 -5.58 -3.73
CA VAL A 128 8.43 -4.87 -2.49
C VAL A 128 7.07 -5.35 -2.01
N ALA A 129 6.05 -5.41 -2.87
CA ALA A 129 4.72 -5.87 -2.49
C ALA A 129 4.69 -7.30 -1.96
N ALA A 130 5.54 -8.19 -2.48
CA ALA A 130 5.65 -9.58 -2.05
C ALA A 130 6.52 -9.78 -0.79
N HIS A 131 7.33 -8.80 -0.40
CA HIS A 131 8.28 -8.96 0.69
C HIS A 131 7.58 -9.02 2.06
N PRO A 132 7.89 -10.02 2.92
CA PRO A 132 7.15 -10.23 4.17
C PRO A 132 7.27 -9.05 5.14
N ASN A 133 8.39 -8.33 5.17
CA ASN A 133 8.58 -7.17 6.04
C ASN A 133 8.06 -5.84 5.47
N THR A 134 7.37 -5.86 4.32
CA THR A 134 6.88 -4.61 3.73
C THR A 134 5.86 -3.95 4.64
N PRO A 135 6.04 -2.65 4.98
CA PRO A 135 5.13 -1.96 5.87
C PRO A 135 3.68 -1.99 5.38
N VAL A 136 2.75 -2.22 6.30
CA VAL A 136 1.30 -2.20 6.03
C VAL A 136 0.87 -0.93 5.29
N ARG A 137 1.42 0.24 5.66
CA ARG A 137 1.11 1.51 4.98
C ARG A 137 1.41 1.50 3.47
N VAL A 138 2.48 0.80 3.05
CA VAL A 138 2.85 0.65 1.64
C VAL A 138 1.88 -0.28 0.95
N LEU A 139 1.61 -1.44 1.55
CA LEU A 139 0.67 -2.44 1.04
C LEU A 139 -0.74 -1.83 0.86
N THR A 140 -1.22 -1.08 1.86
CA THR A 140 -2.49 -0.36 1.80
C THR A 140 -2.50 0.71 0.71
N GLY A 141 -1.36 1.33 0.41
CA GLY A 141 -1.19 2.20 -0.75
C GLY A 141 -1.39 1.47 -2.08
N TYR A 142 -0.77 0.29 -2.21
CA TYR A 142 -0.82 -0.52 -3.43
C TYR A 142 -2.21 -1.09 -3.74
N LEU A 143 -3.03 -1.35 -2.71
CA LEU A 143 -4.44 -1.74 -2.88
C LEU A 143 -5.29 -0.74 -3.69
N ARG A 144 -4.83 0.51 -3.82
CA ARG A 144 -5.54 1.59 -4.54
C ARG A 144 -4.95 1.93 -5.91
N LEU A 145 -3.93 1.19 -6.34
CA LEU A 145 -3.30 1.38 -7.65
C LEU A 145 -4.04 0.57 -8.72
N ASP A 146 -3.31 -0.15 -9.56
CA ASP A 146 -3.82 -0.95 -10.66
C ASP A 146 -4.07 -2.42 -10.27
N HIS A 147 -4.61 -3.18 -11.23
CA HIS A 147 -4.91 -4.61 -11.07
C HIS A 147 -3.66 -5.44 -10.71
N TRP A 148 -2.49 -5.12 -11.27
CA TRP A 148 -1.26 -5.86 -11.02
C TRP A 148 -0.72 -5.61 -9.61
N ALA A 149 -0.77 -4.36 -9.17
CA ALA A 149 -0.44 -3.98 -7.81
C ALA A 149 -1.35 -4.70 -6.80
N LEU A 150 -2.66 -4.75 -7.07
CA LEU A 150 -3.60 -5.51 -6.24
C LEU A 150 -3.21 -7.00 -6.19
N MET A 151 -2.98 -7.62 -7.34
CA MET A 151 -2.61 -9.04 -7.43
C MET A 151 -1.32 -9.36 -6.65
N SER A 152 -0.37 -8.42 -6.60
CA SER A 152 0.90 -8.59 -5.88
C SER A 152 0.78 -8.44 -4.36
N VAL A 153 -0.12 -7.58 -3.90
CA VAL A 153 -0.19 -7.20 -2.48
C VAL A 153 -1.07 -8.13 -1.66
N VAL A 154 -2.08 -8.75 -2.29
CA VAL A 154 -3.08 -9.57 -1.58
C VAL A 154 -2.54 -10.88 -1.03
N GLU A 155 -1.43 -11.36 -1.57
CA GLU A 155 -0.73 -12.56 -1.08
C GLU A 155 0.25 -12.23 0.06
N ASN A 156 0.50 -10.95 0.35
CA ASN A 156 1.45 -10.57 1.37
C ASN A 156 0.90 -10.90 2.78
N PRO A 157 1.61 -11.70 3.58
CA PRO A 157 1.15 -12.11 4.91
C PRO A 157 0.97 -10.93 5.87
N SER A 158 1.74 -9.85 5.69
CA SER A 158 1.70 -8.65 6.53
C SER A 158 0.53 -7.71 6.22
N LEU A 159 -0.20 -7.89 5.12
CA LEU A 159 -1.38 -7.08 4.81
C LEU A 159 -2.60 -7.55 5.63
N PRO A 160 -3.15 -6.83 6.60
CA PRO A 160 -4.22 -7.37 7.44
C PRO A 160 -5.46 -7.79 6.64
N GLU A 161 -6.06 -8.93 6.99
CA GLU A 161 -7.29 -9.45 6.36
C GLU A 161 -8.41 -8.41 6.35
N GLU A 162 -8.58 -7.68 7.46
CA GLU A 162 -9.59 -6.62 7.58
C GLU A 162 -9.37 -5.51 6.54
N THR A 163 -8.11 -5.13 6.27
CA THR A 163 -7.81 -4.11 5.25
C THR A 163 -8.26 -4.57 3.86
N ILE A 164 -8.11 -5.86 3.54
CA ILE A 164 -8.59 -6.43 2.29
C ILE A 164 -10.13 -6.45 2.27
N ILE A 165 -10.77 -6.89 3.34
CA ILE A 165 -12.23 -6.90 3.46
C ILE A 165 -12.80 -5.50 3.24
N THR A 166 -12.30 -4.49 3.95
CA THR A 166 -12.73 -3.09 3.79
C THR A 166 -12.55 -2.63 2.35
N ARG A 167 -11.39 -2.89 1.74
CA ARG A 167 -11.11 -2.48 0.35
C ARG A 167 -12.07 -3.09 -0.66
N PHE A 168 -12.46 -4.35 -0.50
CA PHE A 168 -13.37 -5.04 -1.42
C PHE A 168 -14.84 -4.74 -1.14
N ARG A 169 -15.19 -4.35 0.08
CA ARG A 169 -16.54 -3.91 0.46
C ARG A 169 -16.83 -2.48 0.04
N GLU A 170 -15.90 -1.57 0.31
CA GLU A 170 -16.12 -0.13 0.23
C GLU A 170 -15.39 0.53 -0.94
N GLY A 171 -14.36 -0.14 -1.49
CA GLY A 171 -13.54 0.42 -2.55
C GLY A 171 -14.21 0.36 -3.93
N PRO A 172 -13.80 1.24 -4.85
CA PRO A 172 -14.26 1.18 -6.23
C PRO A 172 -13.82 -0.13 -6.89
N ARG A 173 -14.74 -0.74 -7.66
CA ARG A 173 -14.50 -1.92 -8.50
C ARG A 173 -13.77 -1.51 -9.77
N LEU A 174 -12.51 -1.14 -9.63
CA LEU A 174 -11.70 -0.55 -10.71
C LEU A 174 -11.23 -1.58 -11.75
N PHE A 175 -11.30 -2.88 -11.44
CA PHE A 175 -10.81 -3.96 -12.30
C PHE A 175 -11.52 -5.28 -11.97
N ASP A 176 -11.28 -6.32 -12.78
CA ASP A 176 -11.78 -7.67 -12.53
C ASP A 176 -11.12 -8.27 -11.28
N GLU A 177 -11.92 -8.50 -10.24
CA GLU A 177 -11.48 -9.05 -8.95
C GLU A 177 -11.43 -10.58 -8.94
N ARG A 178 -11.93 -11.26 -9.98
CA ARG A 178 -12.04 -12.73 -10.02
C ARG A 178 -10.70 -13.43 -9.89
N ALA A 179 -9.69 -12.93 -10.60
CA ALA A 179 -8.32 -13.44 -10.50
C ALA A 179 -7.72 -13.18 -9.10
N VAL A 180 -8.13 -12.09 -8.46
CA VAL A 180 -7.67 -11.70 -7.13
C VAL A 180 -8.25 -12.62 -6.06
N LEU A 181 -9.54 -12.98 -6.17
CA LEU A 181 -10.17 -13.94 -5.25
C LEU A 181 -9.46 -15.30 -5.26
N ALA A 182 -8.94 -15.74 -6.40
CA ALA A 182 -8.13 -16.96 -6.49
C ALA A 182 -6.80 -16.84 -5.73
N ARG A 183 -6.14 -15.68 -5.77
CA ARG A 183 -4.92 -15.42 -4.98
C ARG A 183 -5.22 -15.34 -3.48
N LEU A 184 -6.30 -14.68 -3.13
CA LEU A 184 -6.78 -14.62 -1.74
C LEU A 184 -7.05 -15.99 -1.16
N ALA A 185 -7.59 -16.93 -1.95
CA ALA A 185 -7.81 -18.30 -1.53
C ALA A 185 -6.52 -19.06 -1.15
N ASN A 186 -5.37 -18.67 -1.73
CA ASN A 186 -4.07 -19.31 -1.49
C ASN A 186 -3.24 -18.63 -0.39
N ARG A 187 -3.79 -17.59 0.24
CA ARG A 187 -3.05 -16.80 1.23
C ARG A 187 -2.79 -17.59 2.52
N SER A 188 -1.65 -17.28 3.15
CA SER A 188 -1.33 -17.64 4.53
C SER A 188 -0.82 -16.41 5.30
N PRO A 189 -1.22 -16.18 6.57
CA PRO A 189 -2.22 -16.93 7.34
C PRO A 189 -3.65 -16.71 6.81
N MET A 190 -4.60 -17.53 7.28
CA MET A 190 -6.02 -17.42 6.93
C MET A 190 -6.94 -17.66 8.12
N SER A 191 -7.84 -16.71 8.40
CA SER A 191 -8.92 -16.87 9.36
C SER A 191 -10.19 -17.45 8.72
N ALA A 192 -11.06 -18.03 9.56
CA ALA A 192 -12.33 -18.59 9.08
C ALA A 192 -13.27 -17.50 8.55
N SER A 193 -13.29 -16.31 9.16
CA SER A 193 -14.08 -15.17 8.68
C SER A 193 -13.59 -14.70 7.31
N PHE A 194 -12.28 -14.66 7.10
CA PHE A 194 -11.70 -14.26 5.84
C PHE A 194 -11.96 -15.28 4.72
N ALA A 195 -11.78 -16.58 4.99
CA ALA A 195 -12.10 -17.63 4.02
C ALA A 195 -13.58 -17.57 3.59
N ARG A 196 -14.51 -17.38 4.54
CA ARG A 196 -15.94 -17.20 4.23
C ARG A 196 -16.21 -15.93 3.42
N PHE A 197 -15.53 -14.83 3.73
CA PHE A 197 -15.61 -13.60 2.93
C PHE A 197 -15.19 -13.83 1.47
N VAL A 198 -14.09 -14.57 1.24
CA VAL A 198 -13.64 -14.91 -0.12
C VAL A 198 -14.69 -15.75 -0.86
N LEU A 199 -15.31 -16.73 -0.19
CA LEU A 199 -16.41 -17.54 -0.76
C LEU A 199 -17.64 -16.70 -1.09
N GLU A 200 -18.06 -15.80 -0.19
CA GLU A 200 -19.19 -14.89 -0.39
C GLU A 200 -18.96 -14.02 -1.64
N ARG A 201 -17.78 -13.39 -1.74
CA ARG A 201 -17.42 -12.57 -2.89
C ARG A 201 -17.36 -13.34 -4.19
N TRP A 202 -16.83 -14.56 -4.16
CA TRP A 202 -16.82 -15.44 -5.32
C TRP A 202 -18.24 -15.78 -5.80
N ARG A 203 -19.17 -16.06 -4.89
CA ARG A 203 -20.60 -16.31 -5.22
C ARG A 203 -21.24 -15.09 -5.89
N GLU A 204 -21.00 -13.89 -5.37
CA GLU A 204 -21.53 -12.64 -5.94
C GLU A 204 -21.05 -12.37 -7.38
N GLN A 205 -19.84 -12.82 -7.75
CA GLN A 205 -19.23 -12.53 -9.06
C GLN A 205 -19.49 -13.57 -10.15
N GLY A 206 -20.30 -14.59 -9.85
CA GLY A 206 -20.71 -15.63 -10.79
C GLY A 206 -20.54 -17.06 -10.28
N GLY A 207 -19.90 -17.24 -9.11
CA GLY A 207 -19.77 -18.54 -8.44
C GLY A 207 -19.18 -19.61 -9.35
N VAL A 208 -19.85 -20.77 -9.43
CA VAL A 208 -19.41 -21.96 -10.19
C VAL A 208 -19.19 -21.69 -11.69
N ARG A 209 -19.72 -20.58 -12.24
CA ARG A 209 -19.49 -20.18 -13.63
C ARG A 209 -18.12 -19.53 -13.85
N MET A 210 -17.40 -19.22 -12.77
CA MET A 210 -16.06 -18.65 -12.84
C MET A 210 -15.04 -19.72 -13.20
N VAL A 211 -14.09 -19.35 -14.06
CA VAL A 211 -12.93 -20.19 -14.40
C VAL A 211 -12.10 -20.47 -13.15
N GLN A 212 -12.01 -19.48 -12.26
CA GLN A 212 -11.32 -19.58 -10.99
C GLN A 212 -12.17 -20.40 -10.01
N ARG A 213 -11.74 -21.64 -9.77
CA ARG A 213 -12.33 -22.58 -8.79
C ARG A 213 -11.91 -22.21 -7.35
N VAL A 214 -12.33 -21.02 -6.90
CA VAL A 214 -11.99 -20.47 -5.57
C VAL A 214 -12.29 -21.45 -4.42
N PRO A 215 -13.43 -22.17 -4.37
CA PRO A 215 -13.69 -23.14 -3.31
C PRO A 215 -12.68 -24.29 -3.29
N ALA A 216 -12.23 -24.78 -4.45
CA ALA A 216 -11.23 -25.84 -4.52
C ALA A 216 -9.84 -25.34 -4.11
N ALA A 217 -9.50 -24.08 -4.44
CA ALA A 217 -8.27 -23.44 -3.97
C ALA A 217 -8.25 -23.29 -2.44
N LEU A 218 -9.35 -22.84 -1.83
CA LEU A 218 -9.49 -22.81 -0.37
C LEU A 218 -9.40 -24.22 0.23
N ALA A 219 -10.07 -25.19 -0.37
CA ALA A 219 -10.04 -26.58 0.10
C ALA A 219 -8.63 -27.18 0.07
N ALA A 220 -7.78 -26.78 -0.87
CA ALA A 220 -6.38 -27.23 -0.97
C ALA A 220 -5.40 -26.44 -0.08
N ASN A 221 -5.81 -25.30 0.48
CA ASN A 221 -4.93 -24.44 1.26
C ASN A 221 -4.79 -24.94 2.71
N PRO A 222 -3.59 -25.31 3.18
CA PRO A 222 -3.38 -25.79 4.55
C PRO A 222 -3.56 -24.72 5.63
N ALA A 223 -3.63 -23.44 5.26
CA ALA A 223 -3.90 -22.35 6.20
C ALA A 223 -5.40 -22.19 6.51
N VAL A 224 -6.29 -22.82 5.74
CA VAL A 224 -7.74 -22.69 5.94
C VAL A 224 -8.16 -23.46 7.20
N PRO A 225 -8.90 -22.83 8.13
CA PRO A 225 -9.34 -23.49 9.35
C PRO A 225 -10.29 -24.67 9.12
N GLU A 226 -10.21 -25.66 10.02
CA GLU A 226 -10.99 -26.91 9.98
C GLU A 226 -12.49 -26.68 9.80
N GLU A 227 -13.06 -25.66 10.45
CA GLU A 227 -14.49 -25.41 10.38
C GLU A 227 -14.93 -25.06 8.95
N VAL A 228 -14.08 -24.36 8.20
CA VAL A 228 -14.35 -24.02 6.79
C VAL A 228 -14.10 -25.22 5.89
N LEU A 229 -13.10 -26.06 6.18
CA LEU A 229 -12.88 -27.31 5.45
C LEU A 229 -14.06 -28.28 5.61
N ALA A 230 -14.67 -28.35 6.80
CA ALA A 230 -15.88 -29.13 7.05
C ALA A 230 -17.09 -28.60 6.25
N GLU A 231 -17.25 -27.27 6.15
CA GLU A 231 -18.27 -26.66 5.27
C GLU A 231 -18.05 -27.01 3.79
N LEU A 232 -16.78 -26.99 3.34
CA LEU A 232 -16.41 -27.32 1.95
C LEU A 232 -16.59 -28.82 1.64
N ALA A 233 -16.34 -29.71 2.60
CA ALA A 233 -16.62 -31.14 2.46
C ALA A 233 -18.12 -31.43 2.23
N ALA A 234 -19.00 -30.59 2.75
CA ALA A 234 -20.45 -30.70 2.57
C ALA A 234 -20.98 -30.02 1.30
N SER A 235 -20.11 -29.43 0.45
CA SER A 235 -20.52 -28.65 -0.72
C SER A 235 -21.10 -29.48 -1.87
N GLY A 236 -20.77 -30.78 -1.94
CA GLY A 236 -21.16 -31.67 -3.03
C GLY A 236 -20.44 -31.44 -4.36
N ASP A 237 -19.51 -30.49 -4.43
CA ASP A 237 -18.66 -30.27 -5.62
C ASP A 237 -17.46 -31.24 -5.57
N VAL A 238 -17.37 -32.12 -6.57
CA VAL A 238 -16.36 -33.18 -6.68
C VAL A 238 -14.93 -32.66 -6.54
N ASP A 239 -14.61 -31.53 -7.18
CA ASP A 239 -13.25 -31.00 -7.14
C ASP A 239 -12.93 -30.42 -5.76
N VAL A 240 -13.92 -29.84 -5.09
CA VAL A 240 -13.80 -29.28 -3.74
C VAL A 240 -13.62 -30.39 -2.72
N VAL A 241 -14.47 -31.42 -2.74
CA VAL A 241 -14.39 -32.53 -1.78
C VAL A 241 -13.09 -33.33 -1.95
N ARG A 242 -12.65 -33.56 -3.19
CA ARG A 242 -11.34 -34.17 -3.46
C ARG A 242 -10.19 -33.34 -2.84
N ALA A 243 -10.24 -32.01 -3.02
CA ALA A 243 -9.23 -31.13 -2.45
C ALA A 243 -9.24 -31.16 -0.91
N VAL A 244 -10.41 -31.19 -0.27
CA VAL A 244 -10.52 -31.34 1.19
C VAL A 244 -9.95 -32.67 1.67
N ALA A 245 -10.24 -33.78 0.98
CA ALA A 245 -9.71 -35.10 1.32
C ALA A 245 -8.17 -35.15 1.29
N ALA A 246 -7.56 -34.42 0.34
CA ALA A 246 -6.11 -34.31 0.21
C ALA A 246 -5.47 -33.29 1.18
N ASN A 247 -6.24 -32.44 1.85
CA ASN A 247 -5.70 -31.38 2.70
C ASN A 247 -5.22 -31.92 4.06
N SER A 248 -3.93 -31.79 4.34
CA SER A 248 -3.32 -32.25 5.59
C SER A 248 -3.79 -31.49 6.84
N ALA A 249 -4.31 -30.27 6.68
CA ALA A 249 -4.87 -29.48 7.77
C ALA A 249 -6.27 -29.96 8.18
N ALA A 250 -6.97 -30.68 7.30
CA ALA A 250 -8.30 -31.21 7.59
C ALA A 250 -8.23 -32.38 8.58
N SER A 251 -9.17 -32.39 9.53
CA SER A 251 -9.30 -33.49 10.50
C SER A 251 -9.58 -34.83 9.78
N PRO A 252 -9.21 -35.97 10.38
CA PRO A 252 -9.53 -37.28 9.80
C PRO A 252 -11.03 -37.50 9.57
N ALA A 253 -11.89 -36.88 10.38
CA ALA A 253 -13.34 -36.95 10.20
C ALA A 253 -13.79 -36.19 8.93
N THR A 254 -13.30 -34.97 8.76
CA THR A 254 -13.61 -34.13 7.59
C THR A 254 -13.07 -34.73 6.30
N ARG A 255 -11.85 -35.29 6.31
CA ARG A 255 -11.29 -35.99 5.14
C ARG A 255 -12.12 -37.20 4.74
N ARG A 256 -12.51 -38.05 5.70
CA ARG A 256 -13.38 -39.20 5.43
C ARG A 256 -14.75 -38.79 4.89
N ALA A 257 -15.34 -37.73 5.44
CA ALA A 257 -16.61 -37.21 4.94
C ALA A 257 -16.49 -36.76 3.47
N ALA A 258 -15.38 -36.10 3.14
CA ALA A 258 -15.10 -35.66 1.78
C ALA A 258 -14.83 -36.85 0.81
N GLU A 259 -14.10 -37.88 1.23
CA GLU A 259 -13.89 -39.11 0.46
C GLU A 259 -15.21 -39.83 0.14
N VAL A 260 -16.11 -39.93 1.11
CA VAL A 260 -17.44 -40.53 0.92
C VAL A 260 -18.28 -39.69 -0.05
N ALA A 261 -18.24 -38.36 0.07
CA ALA A 261 -18.93 -37.46 -0.84
C ALA A 261 -18.37 -37.55 -2.28
N GLU A 262 -17.05 -37.67 -2.44
CA GLU A 262 -16.41 -37.87 -3.75
C GLU A 262 -16.88 -39.18 -4.40
N ALA A 263 -16.87 -40.28 -3.66
CA ALA A 263 -17.32 -41.58 -4.14
C ALA A 263 -18.81 -41.59 -4.54
N ALA A 264 -19.66 -40.89 -3.77
CA ALA A 264 -21.09 -40.78 -4.06
C ALA A 264 -21.39 -39.96 -5.32
N ALA A 265 -20.55 -38.98 -5.65
CA ALA A 265 -20.71 -38.16 -6.87
C ALA A 265 -20.15 -38.83 -8.14
N ALA A 266 -19.34 -39.88 -7.99
CA ALA A 266 -18.78 -40.67 -9.09
C ALA A 266 -19.63 -41.89 -9.49
N ALA A 267 -20.67 -42.21 -8.71
CA ALA A 267 -21.61 -43.31 -8.93
C ALA A 267 -22.87 -42.84 -9.67
#